data_AF-A0A832F6P4-F1
#
_entry.id   AF-A0A832F6P4-F1
#
_cell.length_a   1.000
_cell.length_b   1.000
_cell.length_c   1.000
_cell.angle_alpha   90.00
_cell.angle_beta   90.00
_cell.angle_gamma   90.00
#
_symmetry.space_group_name_H-M   'P 1'
#
loop_
_entity.id
_entity.type
_entity.pdbx_description
1 polymer ?
#
loop_
_entity_poly.entity_id
_entity_poly.type
_entity_poly.pdbx_seq_one_letter_code
_entity_poly.pdbx_strand_id
1 'polypeptide(L)'
;MEVKEIFENVYKLDSRLATLNLVPGERVYGEELVKVNEKEYRMWNPYRSKLAAAILNGLKEMHIKKGSHVLYLGAANGTTCSHVSDIIGNDGILFCVEISER
;
A
#
# COMPACT_ATOMS: atom_id res chain seq x y z
N MET A 1 7.20 -10.80 -15.55
CA MET A 1 6.71 -9.49 -15.08
C MET A 1 7.86 -8.78 -14.43
N GLU A 2 8.18 -7.55 -14.86
CA GLU A 2 9.25 -6.77 -14.24
C GLU A 2 8.72 -6.14 -12.95
N VAL A 3 9.46 -6.29 -11.86
CA VAL A 3 9.14 -5.69 -10.57
C VAL A 3 10.21 -4.65 -10.27
N LYS A 4 9.80 -3.38 -10.21
CA LYS A 4 10.70 -2.28 -9.87
C LYS A 4 10.26 -1.62 -8.57
N GLU A 5 11.12 -1.61 -7.57
CA GLU A 5 10.90 -0.82 -6.36
C GLU A 5 11.12 0.67 -6.66
N ILE A 6 10.17 1.53 -6.27
CA ILE A 6 10.20 2.98 -6.54
C ILE A 6 10.27 3.82 -5.25
N PHE A 7 9.77 3.26 -4.14
CA PHE A 7 10.03 3.68 -2.77
C PHE A 7 10.15 2.41 -1.93
N GLU A 8 10.69 2.52 -0.72
CA GLU A 8 10.81 1.37 0.18
C GLU A 8 9.45 0.68 0.37
N ASN A 9 9.38 -0.60 -0.01
CA ASN A 9 8.15 -1.43 -0.04
C ASN A 9 7.01 -0.94 -0.95
N VAL A 10 7.29 -0.05 -1.90
CA VAL A 10 6.36 0.37 -2.96
C VAL A 10 6.93 0.00 -4.31
N TYR A 11 6.16 -0.76 -5.09
CA TYR A 11 6.63 -1.38 -6.32
C TYR A 11 5.80 -0.92 -7.52
N LYS A 12 6.43 -0.99 -8.69
CA LYS A 12 5.80 -0.79 -10.00
C LYS A 12 5.90 -2.11 -10.77
N LEU A 13 4.75 -2.66 -11.12
CA LEU A 13 4.57 -3.92 -11.86
C LEU A 13 3.84 -3.57 -13.17
N ASP A 14 4.53 -3.71 -14.30
CA ASP A 14 3.99 -3.36 -15.64
C ASP A 14 3.25 -2.01 -15.67
N SER A 15 3.92 -0.97 -15.14
CA SER A 15 3.41 0.39 -15.01
C SER A 15 2.32 0.66 -13.97
N ARG A 16 1.85 -0.35 -13.25
CA ARG A 16 0.86 -0.22 -12.18
C ARG A 16 1.55 -0.23 -10.81
N LEU A 17 1.00 0.49 -9.84
CA LEU A 17 1.53 0.47 -8.47
C LEU A 17 1.11 -0.79 -7.73
N ALA A 18 1.96 -1.26 -6.83
CA ALA A 18 1.68 -2.36 -5.94
C ALA A 18 2.46 -2.24 -4.63
N THR A 19 1.99 -2.95 -3.61
CA THR A 19 2.71 -3.19 -2.35
C THR A 19 2.92 -4.68 -2.16
N LEU A 20 3.95 -5.07 -1.40
CA LEU A 20 4.17 -6.47 -1.04
C LEU A 20 3.09 -6.89 -0.04
N ASN A 21 2.32 -7.93 -0.34
CA ASN A 21 1.22 -8.35 0.54
C ASN A 21 1.77 -8.84 1.89
N LEU A 22 1.40 -8.15 2.96
CA LEU A 22 1.79 -8.56 4.32
C LEU A 22 1.11 -9.86 4.76
N VAL A 23 -0.09 -10.14 4.23
CA VAL A 23 -0.88 -11.34 4.53
C VAL A 23 -1.22 -12.05 3.21
N PRO A 24 -0.30 -12.88 2.67
CA PRO A 24 -0.49 -13.53 1.37
C PRO A 24 -1.80 -14.34 1.28
N GLY A 25 -2.48 -14.24 0.14
CA GLY A 25 -3.78 -14.86 -0.13
C GLY A 25 -4.98 -13.98 0.19
N GLU A 26 -4.81 -12.97 1.06
CA GLU A 26 -5.91 -12.09 1.48
C GLU A 26 -6.05 -10.86 0.59
N ARG A 27 -7.30 -10.48 0.34
CA ARG A 27 -7.69 -9.25 -0.38
C ARG A 27 -8.48 -8.36 0.57
N VAL A 28 -8.29 -7.04 0.47
CA VAL A 28 -8.98 -6.10 1.36
C VAL A 28 -10.22 -5.50 0.71
N TYR A 29 -10.12 -5.09 -0.55
CA TYR A 29 -11.20 -4.40 -1.27
C TYR A 29 -11.46 -4.98 -2.66
N GLY A 30 -11.00 -6.20 -2.90
CA GLY A 30 -11.14 -6.91 -4.17
C GLY A 30 -10.06 -6.58 -5.20
N GLU A 31 -8.92 -6.05 -4.76
CA GLU A 31 -7.75 -5.80 -5.57
C GLU A 31 -7.16 -7.08 -6.18
N GLU A 32 -6.49 -6.92 -7.31
CA GLU A 32 -5.77 -8.01 -7.96
C GLU A 32 -4.53 -8.38 -7.13
N LEU A 33 -4.34 -9.68 -6.91
CA LEU A 33 -3.13 -10.24 -6.31
C LEU A 33 -2.26 -10.82 -7.41
N VAL A 34 -0.98 -10.47 -7.44
CA VAL A 34 -0.04 -10.98 -8.44
C VAL A 34 1.15 -11.63 -7.75
N LYS A 35 1.43 -12.88 -8.12
CA LYS A 35 2.57 -13.62 -7.59
C LYS A 35 3.75 -13.55 -8.55
N VAL A 36 4.90 -13.09 -8.06
CA VAL A 36 6.16 -13.03 -8.81
C VAL A 36 7.30 -13.48 -7.91
N ASN A 37 8.09 -14.47 -8.34
CA ASN A 37 9.24 -14.99 -7.60
C ASN A 37 8.89 -15.30 -6.14
N GLU A 38 7.81 -16.07 -5.94
CA GLU A 38 7.29 -16.50 -4.64
C GLU A 38 6.71 -15.41 -3.73
N LYS A 39 6.90 -14.13 -4.08
CA LYS A 39 6.28 -12.99 -3.41
C LYS A 39 4.92 -12.67 -4.01
N GLU A 40 3.98 -12.28 -3.16
CA GLU A 40 2.65 -11.83 -3.58
C GLU A 40 2.53 -10.32 -3.44
N TYR A 41 2.05 -9.65 -4.47
CA TYR A 41 1.88 -8.21 -4.53
C TYR A 41 0.40 -7.86 -4.67
N ARG A 42 -0.03 -6.81 -3.97
CA ARG A 42 -1.37 -6.26 -4.08
C ARG A 42 -1.35 -5.07 -5.00
N MET A 43 -2.13 -5.13 -6.08
CA MET A 43 -2.24 -4.01 -7.01
C MET A 43 -2.91 -2.83 -6.33
N TRP A 44 -2.30 -1.65 -6.44
CA TRP A 44 -2.75 -0.45 -5.74
C TRP A 44 -3.37 0.54 -6.72
N ASN A 45 -4.69 0.68 -6.62
CA ASN A 45 -5.46 1.50 -7.55
C ASN A 45 -5.36 3.02 -7.22
N PRO A 46 -4.77 3.85 -8.11
CA PRO A 46 -4.66 5.30 -7.89
C PRO A 46 -6.01 6.03 -7.90
N TYR A 47 -7.04 5.50 -8.55
CA TYR A 47 -8.38 6.11 -8.55
C TYR A 47 -9.13 5.90 -7.23
N ARG A 48 -8.64 5.00 -6.36
CA ARG A 48 -9.23 4.73 -5.04
C ARG A 48 -8.34 5.18 -3.88
N SER A 49 -7.10 5.58 -4.15
CA SER A 49 -6.15 6.00 -3.12
C SER A 49 -5.42 7.28 -3.51
N LYS A 50 -5.61 8.32 -2.70
CA LYS A 50 -4.95 9.62 -2.90
C LYS A 50 -3.43 9.50 -2.82
N LEU A 51 -2.91 8.62 -1.98
CA LEU A 51 -1.47 8.38 -1.84
C LEU A 51 -0.89 7.71 -3.10
N ALA A 52 -1.54 6.67 -3.63
CA ALA A 52 -1.15 6.08 -4.91
C ALA A 52 -1.21 7.10 -6.06
N ALA A 53 -2.27 7.91 -6.11
CA ALA A 53 -2.38 8.99 -7.09
C ALA A 53 -1.24 10.01 -6.96
N ALA A 54 -0.87 10.41 -5.73
CA ALA A 54 0.24 11.33 -5.50
C ALA A 54 1.58 10.74 -5.98
N ILE A 55 1.83 9.46 -5.72
CA ILE A 55 3.01 8.74 -6.20
C ILE A 55 3.08 8.78 -7.74
N LEU A 56 1.98 8.47 -8.43
CA LEU A 56 1.95 8.52 -9.90
C LEU A 56 2.06 9.94 -10.47
N ASN A 57 1.65 10.96 -9.72
CA ASN A 57 1.78 12.37 -10.10
C ASN A 57 3.15 12.98 -9.73
N GLY A 58 4.14 12.15 -9.37
CA GLY A 58 5.52 12.60 -9.19
C GLY A 58 5.84 13.10 -7.78
N LEU A 59 5.19 12.55 -6.74
CA LEU A 59 5.68 12.66 -5.37
C LEU A 59 7.17 12.26 -5.35
N LYS A 60 8.02 13.11 -4.78
CA LYS A 60 9.48 12.91 -4.79
C LYS A 60 9.99 12.26 -3.51
N GLU A 61 9.35 12.56 -2.39
CA GLU A 61 9.77 12.13 -1.06
C GLU A 61 8.63 11.39 -0.36
N MET A 62 8.92 10.15 0.03
CA MET A 62 8.00 9.27 0.74
C MET A 62 8.50 9.06 2.16
N HIS A 63 7.71 9.52 3.13
CA HIS A 63 8.08 9.46 4.56
C HIS A 63 7.56 8.20 5.27
N ILE A 64 6.63 7.48 4.64
CA ILE A 64 6.13 6.19 5.11
C ILE A 64 7.08 5.11 4.58
N LYS A 65 7.80 4.47 5.50
CA LYS A 65 8.81 3.46 5.21
C LYS A 65 8.71 2.26 6.16
N LYS A 66 9.47 1.20 5.92
CA LYS A 66 9.50 0.03 6.80
C LYS A 66 9.81 0.45 8.25
N GLY A 67 9.08 -0.13 9.20
CA GLY A 67 9.23 0.18 10.63
C GLY A 67 8.65 1.52 11.08
N SER A 68 7.97 2.26 10.21
CA SER A 68 7.39 3.56 10.60
C SER A 68 6.22 3.40 11.55
N HIS A 69 6.09 4.34 12.49
CA HIS A 69 4.88 4.55 13.27
C HIS A 69 4.06 5.64 12.58
N VAL A 70 2.85 5.31 12.14
CA VAL A 70 2.01 6.19 11.31
C VAL A 70 0.66 6.38 11.99
N LEU A 71 0.24 7.63 12.13
CA LEU A 71 -1.13 8.00 12.48
C LEU A 71 -1.89 8.38 11.21
N TYR A 72 -2.90 7.59 10.86
CA TYR A 72 -3.75 7.80 9.69
C TYR A 72 -5.12 8.32 10.12
N LEU A 73 -5.46 9.55 9.72
CA LEU A 73 -6.72 10.21 10.06
C LEU A 73 -7.69 10.13 8.87
N GLY A 74 -8.89 9.58 9.08
CA GLY A 74 -9.90 9.36 8.04
C GLY A 74 -9.65 8.07 7.26
N ALA A 75 -9.57 6.95 7.99
CA ALA A 75 -9.26 5.64 7.42
C ALA A 75 -10.35 5.10 6.48
N ALA A 76 -11.61 5.52 6.65
CA ALA A 76 -12.79 4.99 5.98
C ALA A 76 -12.76 3.45 5.96
N ASN A 77 -13.02 2.83 4.80
CA ASN A 77 -13.01 1.37 4.62
C ASN A 77 -11.60 0.73 4.56
N GLY A 78 -10.54 1.46 4.90
CA GLY A 78 -9.20 0.88 5.04
C GLY A 78 -8.45 0.57 3.75
N THR A 79 -8.97 0.89 2.56
CA THR A 79 -8.31 0.64 1.26
C THR A 79 -6.86 1.12 1.24
N THR A 80 -6.62 2.42 1.52
CA THR A 80 -5.26 3.00 1.54
C THR A 80 -4.48 2.52 2.76
N CYS A 81 -5.13 2.42 3.93
CA CYS A 81 -4.48 2.00 5.17
C CYS A 81 -3.87 0.60 5.04
N SER A 82 -4.54 -0.31 4.33
CA SER A 82 -3.99 -1.65 4.10
C SER A 82 -2.68 -1.60 3.32
N HIS A 83 -2.56 -0.77 2.27
CA HIS A 83 -1.30 -0.62 1.54
C HIS A 83 -0.23 0.09 2.38
N VAL A 84 -0.61 1.04 3.24
CA VAL A 84 0.32 1.63 4.21
C VAL A 84 0.83 0.56 5.19
N SER A 85 -0.02 -0.37 5.63
CA SER A 85 0.37 -1.50 6.47
C SER A 85 1.39 -2.41 5.78
N ASP A 86 1.19 -2.71 4.50
CA ASP A 86 2.17 -3.46 3.71
C ASP A 86 3.53 -2.75 3.66
N ILE A 87 3.53 -1.41 3.50
CA ILE A 87 4.74 -0.60 3.38
C ILE A 87 5.55 -0.60 4.69
N ILE A 88 4.88 -0.36 5.83
CA ILE A 88 5.55 -0.29 7.13
C ILE A 88 5.98 -1.68 7.64
N GLY A 89 5.26 -2.74 7.24
CA GLY A 89 5.54 -4.13 7.61
C GLY A 89 5.36 -4.43 9.11
N ASN A 90 5.78 -5.63 9.52
CA ASN A 90 5.61 -6.15 10.89
C ASN A 90 6.39 -5.35 11.96
N ASP A 91 7.40 -4.60 11.55
CA ASP A 91 8.23 -3.78 12.46
C ASP A 91 7.61 -2.39 12.71
N GLY A 92 6.53 -2.03 12.01
CA GLY A 92 5.86 -0.74 12.10
C GLY A 92 4.54 -0.80 12.87
N ILE A 93 3.95 0.37 13.14
CA ILE A 93 2.62 0.49 13.75
C ILE A 93 1.78 1.49 12.96
N LEU A 94 0.57 1.09 12.60
CA LEU A 94 -0.41 1.95 11.93
C LEU A 94 -1.60 2.19 12.88
N PHE A 95 -1.79 3.44 13.31
CA PHE A 95 -2.96 3.88 14.05
C PHE A 95 -3.98 4.46 13.07
N CYS A 96 -5.11 3.81 12.90
CA CYS A 96 -6.20 4.28 12.03
C CYS A 96 -7.29 4.93 12.88
N VAL A 97 -7.60 6.21 12.61
CA VAL A 97 -8.69 6.94 13.25
C VAL A 97 -9.79 7.18 12.21
N GLU A 98 -10.99 6.76 12.54
CA GLU A 98 -12.20 7.05 11.78
C GLU A 98 -13.32 7.39 12.77
N ILE A 99 -14.14 8.39 12.43
CA ILE A 99 -15.25 8.86 13.27
C ILE A 99 -16.54 8.17 12.85
N SER A 100 -16.67 7.86 11.55
CA SER A 100 -17.83 7.14 11.04
C SER A 100 -17.89 5.73 11.61
N GLU A 101 -19.03 5.35 12.19
CA GLU A 101 -19.34 3.96 12.53
C GLU A 101 -19.67 3.12 11.28
N ARG A 102 -19.84 3.78 10.13
CA ARG A 102 -20.20 3.20 8.84
C ARG A 102 -19.03 3.18 7.87
#